data_AF-A0A0P1IC21-F1
#
_entry.id   AF-A0A0P1IC21-F1
#
_cell.length_a   1.000
_cell.length_b   1.000
_cell.length_c   1.000
_cell.angle_alpha   90.00
_cell.angle_beta   90.00
_cell.angle_gamma   90.00
#
_symmetry.space_group_name_H-M   'P 1'
#
loop_
_entity.id
_entity.type
_entity.pdbx_description
1 polymer ?
#
loop_
_entity_poly.entity_id
_entity_poly.type
_entity_poly.pdbx_seq_one_letter_code
_entity_poly.pdbx_strand_id
1 'polypeptide(L)'
;MNYSISDEAMARLPFWVTAPGETDGFLIIVGLVLVAVLLSFGALYFTVQAIPDRMAAGSHKVQMQLVGVLGLISLFTLNNAFWIAAILIAAVPLHEIFPLKTELDISETNDA
;
A
#
# COMPACT_ATOMS: atom_id res chain seq x y z
N MET A 1 1.01 52.64 11.50
CA MET A 1 1.74 52.21 12.70
C MET A 1 2.80 51.22 12.25
N ASN A 2 4.08 51.52 12.48
CA ASN A 2 5.16 50.55 12.25
C ASN A 2 5.20 49.65 13.49
N TYR A 3 4.99 48.34 13.30
CA TYR A 3 5.02 47.37 14.38
C TYR A 3 6.48 47.00 14.64
N SER A 4 7.19 47.81 15.44
CA SER A 4 8.55 47.49 15.86
C SER A 4 8.49 46.49 17.01
N ILE A 5 8.85 45.23 16.74
CA ILE A 5 9.09 44.23 17.79
C ILE A 5 10.26 44.75 18.64
N SER A 6 10.13 44.74 19.97
CA SER A 6 11.23 45.14 20.86
C SER A 6 12.34 44.08 20.89
N ASP A 7 13.60 44.49 21.05
CA ASP A 7 14.75 43.58 21.09
C ASP A 7 14.63 42.54 22.22
N GLU A 8 14.03 42.91 23.36
CA GLU A 8 13.73 41.98 24.45
C GLU A 8 12.72 40.89 24.05
N ALA A 9 11.75 41.22 23.20
CA ALA A 9 10.78 40.25 22.70
C ALA A 9 11.43 39.27 21.71
N MET A 10 12.35 39.73 20.87
CA MET A 10 13.14 38.87 19.99
C MET A 10 14.10 37.96 20.78
N ALA A 11 14.75 38.48 21.83
CA ALA A 11 15.65 37.71 22.68
C ALA A 11 14.96 36.60 23.50
N ARG A 12 13.64 36.68 23.68
CA ARG A 12 12.83 35.64 24.33
C ARG A 12 12.23 34.62 23.36
N LEU A 13 12.48 34.75 22.06
CA LEU A 13 12.02 33.75 21.10
C LEU A 13 12.76 32.43 21.32
N PRO A 14 12.06 31.30 21.28
CA PRO A 14 12.70 30.00 21.28
C PRO A 14 13.62 29.87 20.06
N PHE A 15 14.69 29.09 20.18
CA PHE A 15 15.70 28.96 19.11
C PHE A 15 15.14 28.42 17.78
N TRP A 16 13.97 27.78 17.80
CA TRP A 16 13.30 27.21 16.63
C TRP A 16 12.28 28.15 15.97
N VAL A 17 12.10 29.38 16.48
CA VAL A 17 11.22 30.39 15.88
C VAL A 17 12.06 31.42 15.16
N THR A 18 11.87 31.53 13.84
CA THR A 18 12.57 32.51 13.01
C THR A 18 11.94 33.89 13.11
N ALA A 19 12.77 34.94 13.11
CA ALA A 19 12.32 36.32 13.15
C ALA A 19 11.57 36.71 11.87
N PRO A 20 10.63 37.67 11.94
CA PRO A 20 9.88 38.14 10.77
C PRO A 20 10.82 38.74 9.72
N GLY A 21 10.73 38.26 8.49
CA GLY A 21 11.57 38.70 7.36
C GLY A 21 12.75 37.76 7.05
N GLU A 22 13.01 36.76 7.91
CA GLU A 22 14.00 35.72 7.67
C GLU A 22 13.34 34.40 7.20
N THR A 23 14.15 33.51 6.62
CA THR A 23 13.67 32.20 6.13
C THR A 23 13.56 31.21 7.28
N ASP A 24 12.36 30.67 7.51
CA ASP A 24 12.10 29.67 8.54
C ASP A 24 12.70 28.31 8.18
N GLY A 25 13.88 28.03 8.72
CA GLY A 25 14.58 26.77 8.52
C GLY A 25 13.85 25.57 9.13
N PHE A 26 13.11 25.75 10.22
CA PHE A 26 12.36 24.67 10.84
C PHE A 26 11.18 24.25 9.97
N LEU A 27 10.46 25.22 9.40
CA LEU A 27 9.40 24.98 8.43
C LEU A 27 9.92 24.20 7.21
N ILE A 28 11.11 24.54 6.70
CA ILE A 28 11.74 23.81 5.58
C ILE A 28 12.03 22.35 5.96
N ILE A 29 12.62 22.12 7.14
CA ILE A 29 12.94 20.78 7.63
C ILE A 29 11.66 19.95 7.80
N VAL A 30 10.65 20.51 8.46
CA VAL A 30 9.35 19.85 8.63
C VAL A 30 8.74 19.53 7.27
N GLY A 31 8.77 20.46 6.31
CA GLY A 31 8.30 20.24 4.95
C GLY A 31 9.00 19.08 4.25
N LEU A 32 10.34 19.03 4.32
CA LEU A 32 11.13 17.92 3.77
C LEU A 32 10.80 16.58 4.43
N VAL A 33 10.69 16.55 5.76
CA VAL A 33 10.31 15.36 6.51
C VAL A 33 8.91 14.90 6.11
N LEU A 34 7.95 15.82 5.98
CA LEU A 34 6.58 15.51 5.56
C LEU A 34 6.58 14.85 4.18
N VAL A 35 7.32 15.41 3.21
CA VAL A 35 7.44 14.83 1.87
C VAL A 35 8.08 13.44 1.93
N ALA A 36 9.19 13.29 2.66
CA ALA A 36 9.87 12.01 2.80
C ALA A 36 8.98 10.94 3.43
N VAL A 37 8.24 11.29 4.49
CA VAL A 37 7.27 10.41 5.15
C VAL A 37 6.15 10.04 4.18
N LEU A 38 5.57 11.00 3.47
CA LEU A 38 4.48 10.74 2.52
C LEU A 38 4.91 9.78 1.40
N LEU A 39 6.10 10.01 0.83
CA LEU A 39 6.66 9.14 -0.20
C LEU A 39 7.00 7.75 0.36
N SER A 40 7.56 7.67 1.57
CA SER A 40 7.89 6.40 2.21
C SER A 40 6.64 5.58 2.51
N PHE A 41 5.62 6.19 3.12
CA PHE A 41 4.34 5.53 3.38
C PHE A 41 3.62 5.15 2.09
N GLY A 42 3.65 6.00 1.07
CA GLY A 42 3.11 5.67 -0.26
C GLY A 42 3.81 4.45 -0.87
N ALA A 43 5.14 4.42 -0.85
CA ALA A 43 5.93 3.30 -1.35
C ALA A 43 5.66 2.02 -0.56
N LEU A 44 5.57 2.10 0.78
CA LEU A 44 5.23 0.97 1.63
C LEU A 44 3.82 0.44 1.35
N TYR A 45 2.83 1.33 1.20
CA TYR A 45 1.45 0.97 0.89
C TYR A 45 1.37 0.21 -0.44
N PHE A 46 2.02 0.72 -1.50
CA PHE A 46 2.07 0.01 -2.78
C PHE A 46 2.82 -1.33 -2.69
N THR A 47 3.87 -1.40 -1.88
CA THR A 47 4.64 -2.64 -1.68
C THR A 47 3.82 -3.72 -0.99
N VAL A 48 3.11 -3.37 0.09
CA VAL A 48 2.21 -4.28 0.81
C VAL A 48 1.05 -4.72 -0.08
N GLN A 49 0.53 -3.81 -0.88
CA GLN A 49 -0.56 -4.10 -1.82
C GLN A 49 -0.13 -5.02 -2.98
N ALA A 50 1.17 -5.11 -3.29
CA ALA A 50 1.71 -6.01 -4.31
C ALA A 50 2.01 -7.44 -3.78
N ILE A 51 1.89 -7.68 -2.46
CA ILE A 51 2.08 -9.01 -1.85
C ILE A 51 1.05 -10.05 -2.33
N PRO A 52 -0.25 -9.76 -2.43
CA PRO A 52 -1.26 -10.71 -2.91
C PRO A 52 -0.94 -11.23 -4.31
N ASP A 53 -0.49 -10.35 -5.20
CA ASP A 53 -0.10 -10.69 -6.58
C ASP A 53 1.09 -11.66 -6.60
N ARG A 54 2.11 -11.38 -5.78
CA ARG A 54 3.30 -12.24 -5.62
C ARG A 54 3.00 -13.59 -4.99
N MET A 55 2.06 -13.65 -4.04
CA MET A 55 1.64 -14.91 -3.40
C MET A 55 0.86 -15.81 -4.35
N ALA A 56 0.10 -15.24 -5.28
CA ALA A 56 -0.67 -15.99 -6.27
C ALA A 56 0.17 -16.47 -7.47
N ALA A 57 1.39 -15.96 -7.65
CA ALA A 57 2.28 -16.30 -8.78
C ALA A 57 2.68 -17.79 -8.86
N GLY A 58 2.45 -18.58 -7.80
CA GLY A 58 2.61 -20.03 -7.79
C GLY A 58 1.36 -20.84 -8.12
N SER A 59 0.22 -20.21 -8.43
CA SER A 59 -1.08 -20.87 -8.61
C SER A 59 -1.67 -20.71 -10.02
N HIS A 60 -2.78 -21.42 -10.27
CA HIS A 60 -3.52 -21.47 -11.54
C HIS A 60 -4.04 -20.09 -11.97
N LYS A 61 -4.17 -19.88 -13.29
CA LYS A 61 -4.45 -18.58 -13.95
C LYS A 61 -5.66 -17.81 -13.38
N VAL A 62 -6.69 -18.53 -12.91
CA VAL A 62 -7.93 -17.95 -12.38
C VAL A 62 -7.76 -17.40 -10.96
N GLN A 63 -6.97 -18.06 -10.10
CA GLN A 63 -6.74 -17.59 -8.73
C GLN A 63 -5.89 -16.31 -8.73
N MET A 64 -4.90 -16.21 -9.62
CA MET A 64 -4.15 -14.96 -9.85
C MET A 64 -5.06 -13.80 -10.24
N GLN A 65 -5.99 -14.02 -11.19
CA GLN A 65 -6.91 -12.97 -11.62
C GLN A 65 -7.84 -12.51 -10.48
N LEU A 66 -8.37 -13.45 -9.69
CA LEU A 66 -9.27 -13.12 -8.60
C LEU A 66 -8.57 -12.36 -7.47
N VAL A 67 -7.37 -12.82 -7.09
CA VAL A 67 -6.53 -12.17 -6.08
C VAL A 67 -6.08 -10.78 -6.55
N GLY A 68 -5.69 -10.64 -7.82
CA GLY A 68 -5.32 -9.35 -8.43
C GLY A 68 -6.47 -8.35 -8.49
N VAL A 69 -7.69 -8.79 -8.82
CA VAL A 69 -8.89 -7.93 -8.85
C VAL A 69 -9.27 -7.47 -7.43
N LEU A 70 -9.25 -8.35 -6.43
CA LEU A 70 -9.49 -7.93 -5.03
C LEU A 70 -8.42 -6.94 -4.55
N GLY A 71 -7.16 -7.17 -4.90
CA GLY A 71 -6.07 -6.24 -4.63
C GLY A 71 -6.29 -4.85 -5.26
N LEU A 72 -6.77 -4.82 -6.51
CA LEU A 72 -7.08 -3.57 -7.22
C LEU A 72 -8.27 -2.82 -6.59
N ILE A 73 -9.34 -3.54 -6.20
CA ILE A 73 -10.50 -2.95 -5.52
C ILE A 73 -10.10 -2.34 -4.18
N SER A 74 -9.25 -3.04 -3.41
CA SER A 74 -8.69 -2.53 -2.16
C SER A 74 -7.90 -1.23 -2.36
N LEU A 75 -7.17 -1.08 -3.47
CA LEU A 75 -6.44 0.14 -3.80
C LEU A 75 -7.41 1.30 -4.14
N PHE A 76 -8.45 1.02 -4.91
CA PHE A 76 -9.42 2.02 -5.34
C PHE A 76 -10.33 2.49 -4.19
N THR A 77 -10.72 1.57 -3.29
CA THR A 77 -11.59 1.87 -2.15
C THR A 77 -10.81 2.29 -0.88
N LEU A 78 -9.49 2.08 -0.84
CA LEU A 78 -8.65 2.27 0.37
C LEU A 78 -9.15 1.46 1.59
N ASN A 79 -9.82 0.32 1.34
CA ASN A 79 -10.36 -0.54 2.40
C ASN A 79 -9.55 -1.84 2.53
N ASN A 80 -8.83 -1.96 3.64
CA ASN A 80 -7.94 -3.08 3.97
C ASN A 80 -8.67 -4.44 4.05
N ALA A 81 -9.99 -4.47 4.23
CA ALA A 81 -10.75 -5.71 4.28
C ALA A 81 -10.62 -6.53 2.99
N PHE A 82 -10.56 -5.87 1.83
CA PHE A 82 -10.41 -6.53 0.53
C PHE A 82 -9.01 -7.10 0.32
N TRP A 83 -7.97 -6.41 0.79
CA TRP A 83 -6.60 -6.93 0.78
C TRP A 83 -6.46 -8.17 1.68
N ILE A 84 -7.06 -8.14 2.88
CA ILE A 84 -7.07 -9.30 3.78
C ILE A 84 -7.81 -10.48 3.14
N ALA A 85 -8.96 -10.23 2.49
CA ALA A 85 -9.69 -11.26 1.77
C ALA A 85 -8.88 -11.83 0.59
N ALA A 86 -8.11 -11.01 -0.12
CA ALA A 86 -7.22 -11.46 -1.20
C ALA A 86 -6.14 -12.42 -0.68
N ILE A 87 -5.54 -12.13 0.48
CA ILE A 87 -4.56 -13.01 1.12
C ILE A 87 -5.20 -14.31 1.60
N LEU A 88 -6.39 -14.23 2.21
CA LEU A 88 -7.13 -15.41 2.67
C LEU A 88 -7.48 -16.34 1.49
N ILE A 89 -7.89 -15.78 0.35
CA ILE A 89 -8.17 -16.53 -0.89
C ILE A 89 -6.87 -17.06 -1.52
N ALA A 90 -5.77 -16.31 -1.49
CA ALA A 90 -4.48 -16.77 -1.99
C ALA A 90 -3.90 -17.93 -1.17
N ALA A 91 -4.16 -17.95 0.14
CA ALA A 91 -3.68 -18.99 1.05
C ALA A 91 -4.40 -20.34 0.87
N VAL A 92 -5.62 -20.35 0.34
CA VAL A 92 -6.39 -21.58 0.08
C VAL A 92 -6.34 -21.88 -1.43
N PRO A 93 -5.56 -22.87 -1.90
CA PRO A 93 -5.50 -23.24 -3.31
C PRO A 93 -6.83 -23.88 -3.75
N LEU A 94 -7.74 -23.08 -4.31
CA LEU A 94 -9.06 -23.53 -4.76
C LEU A 94 -9.00 -24.61 -5.87
N HIS A 95 -7.84 -24.81 -6.50
CA HIS A 95 -7.66 -25.84 -7.54
C HIS A 95 -7.69 -27.28 -6.98
N GLU A 96 -7.38 -27.48 -5.69
CA GLU A 96 -7.40 -28.83 -5.09
C GLU A 96 -8.83 -29.33 -4.84
N ILE A 97 -9.81 -28.43 -4.79
CA ILE A 97 -11.21 -28.74 -4.47
C ILE A 97 -11.99 -29.20 -5.72
N PHE A 98 -11.54 -28.81 -6.91
CA PHE A 98 -12.14 -29.22 -8.18
C PHE A 98 -11.09 -29.91 -9.06
N PRO A 99 -10.72 -31.17 -8.78
CA PRO A 99 -10.04 -31.98 -9.78
C PRO A 99 -10.96 -32.09 -11.00
N LEU A 100 -10.60 -31.39 -12.08
CA LEU A 100 -11.23 -31.55 -13.39
C LEU A 100 -10.92 -32.96 -13.87
N LYS A 101 -11.88 -33.86 -13.61
CA LYS A 101 -12.17 -35.13 -14.29
C LYS A 101 -11.13 -35.56 -15.33
N THR A 102 -9.97 -36.02 -14.90
CA THR A 102 -9.08 -36.78 -15.79
C THR A 102 -9.55 -38.24 -15.90
N GLU A 103 -10.39 -38.71 -14.98
CA GLU A 103 -10.89 -40.10 -14.96
C GLU A 103 -11.99 -40.42 -15.99
N LEU A 104 -12.65 -39.43 -16.62
CA LEU A 104 -13.64 -39.72 -17.66
C LEU A 104 -13.03 -39.93 -19.05
N ASP A 105 -11.78 -39.54 -19.27
CA ASP A 105 -11.09 -39.75 -20.55
C ASP A 105 -10.46 -41.15 -20.64
N ILE A 106 -10.09 -41.75 -19.50
CA ILE A 106 -9.44 -43.07 -19.44
C ILE A 106 -10.45 -44.23 -19.50
N SER A 107 -11.73 -43.98 -19.19
CA SER A 107 -12.78 -45.00 -19.27
C SER A 107 -13.27 -45.19 -20.71
N GLU A 108 -13.29 -44.14 -21.54
CA GLU A 108 -13.84 -44.21 -22.90
C GLU A 108 -12.85 -44.85 -23.91
N THR A 109 -11.55 -44.85 -23.60
CA THR A 109 -10.50 -45.54 -24.37
C THR A 109 -10.35 -47.03 -24.03
N ASN A 110 -10.91 -47.53 -22.92
CA ASN A 110 -10.81 -48.94 -22.53
C ASN A 110 -12.01 -49.78 -22.97
N ASP A 111 -13.04 -49.15 -23.56
CA ASP A 111 -14.27 -49.80 -24.04
C ASP A 111 -14.38 -49.82 -25.59
N ALA A 112 -13.28 -49.53 -26.31
CA ALA A 112 -13.16 -49.59 -27.78
C ALA A 112 -12.15 -50.67 -28.23
#